data_AF-A0A9P4GMV2-F1
#
_entry.id   AF-A0A9P4GMV2-F1
#
_cell.length_a   1.000
_cell.length_b   1.000
_cell.length_c   1.000
_cell.angle_alpha   90.00
_cell.angle_beta   90.00
_cell.angle_gamma   90.00
#
_symmetry.space_group_name_H-M   'P 1'
#
loop_
_entity.id
_entity.type
_entity.pdbx_description
1 polymer ?
#
loop_
_entity_poly.entity_id
_entity_poly.type
_entity_poly.pdbx_seq_one_letter_code
_entity_poly.pdbx_strand_id
1 'polypeptide(L)'
;MVSSQTIDERKANLPLPEQPPVASDFNSADERTVNVGSGAVGPDISSGNSKGGREGHDGLSGIPNDAVTRDQKHHKGLEDTTGKDFGYPAKNDPSAGVKE
;
A
#
# COMPACT_ATOMS: atom_id res chain seq x y z
N MET A 1 15.97 0.70 27.79
CA MET A 1 15.42 -0.59 27.31
C MET A 1 14.45 -1.05 28.39
N VAL A 2 13.14 -1.04 28.13
CA VAL A 2 12.15 -1.50 29.12
C VAL A 2 12.30 -3.02 29.22
N SER A 3 12.54 -3.55 30.42
CA SER A 3 12.70 -4.99 30.62
C SER A 3 11.33 -5.68 30.50
N SER A 4 11.33 -6.94 30.05
CA SER A 4 10.11 -7.77 29.95
C SER A 4 9.34 -7.85 31.27
N GLN A 5 10.06 -7.87 32.40
CA GLN A 5 9.51 -7.87 33.75
C GLN A 5 8.60 -6.66 34.00
N THR A 6 9.03 -5.46 33.60
CA THR A 6 8.22 -4.24 33.74
C THR A 6 6.94 -4.31 32.90
N ILE A 7 6.98 -4.98 31.74
CA ILE A 7 5.80 -5.13 30.87
C ILE A 7 4.79 -6.09 31.52
N ASP A 8 5.25 -7.19 32.10
CA ASP A 8 4.39 -8.19 32.72
C ASP A 8 3.72 -7.65 34.00
N GLU A 9 4.47 -6.90 34.82
CA GLU A 9 3.94 -6.19 35.99
C GLU A 9 2.85 -5.18 35.62
N ARG A 10 3.00 -4.48 34.49
CA ARG A 10 2.01 -3.49 34.02
C ARG A 10 0.76 -4.15 33.43
N LYS A 11 0.90 -5.28 32.73
CA LYS A 11 -0.23 -6.07 32.22
C LYS A 11 -1.07 -6.68 33.34
N ALA A 12 -0.42 -7.17 34.39
CA ALA A 12 -1.10 -7.78 35.54
C ALA A 12 -1.94 -6.77 36.34
N ASN A 13 -1.55 -5.48 36.33
CA ASN A 13 -2.26 -4.39 37.01
C ASN A 13 -3.30 -3.68 36.13
N LEU A 14 -3.56 -4.16 34.91
CA LEU A 14 -4.59 -3.59 34.07
C LEU A 14 -5.96 -4.08 34.57
N PRO A 15 -6.89 -3.16 34.95
CA PRO A 15 -8.21 -3.58 35.40
C PRO A 15 -8.90 -4.39 34.30
N LEU A 16 -9.55 -5.48 34.73
CA LEU A 16 -10.35 -6.27 33.81
C LEU A 16 -11.50 -5.38 33.30
N PRO A 17 -11.80 -5.40 32.00
CA PRO A 17 -12.94 -4.67 31.47
C PRO A 17 -14.21 -5.22 32.13
N GLU A 18 -15.01 -4.32 32.71
CA GLU A 18 -16.28 -4.64 33.40
C GLU A 18 -17.31 -5.31 32.47
N GLN A 19 -17.15 -5.16 31.16
CA GLN A 19 -17.98 -5.80 30.16
C GLN A 19 -17.13 -6.77 29.33
N PRO A 20 -17.57 -8.03 29.15
CA PRO A 20 -16.93 -8.92 28.19
C PRO A 20 -16.88 -8.22 26.83
N PRO A 21 -15.85 -8.43 26.01
CA PRO A 21 -15.81 -7.88 24.67
C PRO A 21 -17.08 -8.33 23.95
N VAL A 22 -17.97 -7.37 23.67
CA VAL A 22 -19.18 -7.62 22.91
C VAL A 22 -18.74 -8.09 21.53
N ALA A 23 -19.36 -9.16 21.03
CA ALA A 23 -19.06 -9.65 19.68
C ALA A 23 -19.13 -8.47 18.70
N SER A 24 -18.13 -8.37 17.81
CA SER A 24 -18.10 -7.29 16.83
C SER A 24 -19.41 -7.29 16.04
N ASP A 25 -20.19 -6.24 16.23
CA ASP A 25 -21.35 -5.96 15.39
C ASP A 25 -20.82 -5.67 13.99
N PHE A 26 -21.22 -6.49 13.01
CA PHE A 26 -20.84 -6.34 11.61
C PHE A 26 -21.15 -4.95 11.03
N ASN A 27 -21.96 -4.13 11.71
CA ASN A 27 -22.10 -2.69 11.41
C ASN A 27 -20.77 -1.92 11.50
N SER A 28 -19.74 -2.46 12.16
CA SER A 28 -18.38 -1.91 12.18
C SER A 28 -17.61 -2.10 10.86
N ALA A 29 -18.17 -2.87 9.92
CA ALA A 29 -17.66 -3.02 8.55
C ALA A 29 -18.40 -2.12 7.54
N ASP A 30 -19.53 -1.51 7.92
CA ASP A 30 -20.20 -0.52 7.07
C ASP A 30 -19.48 0.83 7.23
N GLU A 31 -18.87 1.29 6.15
CA GLU A 31 -18.19 2.58 6.03
C GLU A 31 -19.05 3.77 6.48
N ARG A 32 -20.39 3.63 6.42
CA ARG A 32 -21.32 4.68 6.86
C ARG A 32 -21.44 4.78 8.38
N THR A 33 -21.05 3.75 9.11
CA THR A 33 -21.25 3.65 10.57
C THR A 33 -19.95 3.90 11.35
N VAL A 34 -18.80 3.73 10.70
CA VAL A 34 -17.49 4.07 11.28
C VAL A 34 -17.10 5.49 10.87
N ASN A 35 -16.45 6.25 11.75
CA ASN A 35 -15.92 7.60 11.48
C ASN A 35 -14.73 7.59 10.49
N VAL A 36 -14.76 6.72 9.48
CA VAL A 36 -13.87 6.85 8.33
C VAL A 36 -14.40 8.04 7.54
N GLY A 37 -13.59 9.09 7.44
CA GLY A 37 -13.97 10.25 6.64
C GLY A 37 -14.34 9.77 5.25
N SER A 38 -15.54 10.13 4.79
CA SER A 38 -16.00 9.91 3.43
C SER A 38 -15.03 10.60 2.47
N GLY A 39 -13.96 9.90 2.10
CA GLY A 39 -13.11 10.25 0.98
C GLY A 39 -13.99 10.15 -0.24
N ALA A 40 -14.63 11.27 -0.58
CA ALA A 40 -15.74 11.38 -1.51
C ALA A 40 -15.52 10.57 -2.79
N VAL A 41 -16.29 9.50 -2.97
CA VAL A 41 -16.57 8.99 -4.32
C VAL A 41 -17.64 9.91 -4.90
N GLY A 42 -17.21 11.10 -5.33
CA GLY A 42 -18.03 11.95 -6.18
C GLY A 42 -18.20 11.29 -7.56
N PRO A 43 -19.29 11.57 -8.29
CA PRO A 43 -19.53 11.02 -9.62
C PRO A 43 -18.48 11.43 -10.67
N ASP A 44 -17.53 12.31 -10.31
CA ASP A 44 -16.51 12.87 -11.19
C ASP A 44 -15.10 12.35 -10.88
N ILE A 45 -14.90 11.03 -10.92
CA ILE A 45 -13.55 10.43 -11.03
C ILE A 45 -12.94 10.65 -12.43
N SER A 46 -13.48 11.60 -13.21
CA SER A 46 -13.09 11.92 -14.59
C SER A 46 -12.02 13.01 -14.70
N SER A 47 -11.51 13.57 -13.61
CA SER A 47 -10.34 14.45 -13.68
C SER A 47 -9.25 13.92 -12.76
N GLY A 48 -8.25 13.30 -13.38
CA GLY A 48 -7.09 12.71 -12.71
C GLY A 48 -6.41 13.70 -11.78
N ASN A 49 -6.64 13.53 -10.48
CA ASN A 49 -5.72 13.96 -9.42
C ASN A 49 -5.99 13.19 -8.13
N SER A 50 -6.16 11.87 -8.23
CA SER A 50 -6.09 10.99 -7.08
C SER A 50 -4.62 10.85 -6.70
N LYS A 51 -4.19 11.49 -5.61
CA LYS A 51 -2.86 11.32 -4.98
C LYS A 51 -2.68 9.92 -4.35
N GLY A 52 -3.20 8.90 -5.00
CA GLY A 52 -3.06 7.47 -4.69
C GLY A 52 -2.72 6.64 -5.93
N GLY A 53 -2.32 7.29 -7.04
CA GLY A 53 -1.72 6.65 -8.20
C GLY A 53 -0.19 6.69 -8.13
N ARG A 54 0.46 5.89 -9.00
CA ARG A 54 1.92 5.90 -9.20
C ARG A 54 2.40 7.34 -9.37
N GLU A 55 3.35 7.76 -8.54
CA GLU A 55 3.91 9.12 -8.59
C GLU A 55 4.71 9.25 -9.89
N GLY A 56 4.09 9.88 -10.90
CA GLY A 56 4.70 10.13 -12.19
C GLY A 56 5.82 11.16 -12.05
N HIS A 57 6.92 10.97 -12.78
CA HIS A 57 7.92 12.01 -12.92
C HIS A 57 7.35 13.17 -13.73
N ASP A 58 7.55 14.41 -13.29
CA ASP A 58 7.09 15.61 -14.00
C ASP A 58 8.07 15.99 -15.14
N GLY A 59 7.59 16.70 -16.17
CA GLY A 59 8.44 17.18 -17.27
C GLY A 59 8.88 16.11 -18.28
N LEU A 60 8.16 15.00 -18.35
CA LEU A 60 8.38 13.96 -19.37
C LEU A 60 7.92 14.46 -20.75
N SER A 61 8.59 13.99 -21.81
CA SER A 61 8.26 14.39 -23.19
C SER A 61 6.95 13.75 -23.72
N GLY A 62 6.46 12.71 -23.05
CA GLY A 62 5.27 11.96 -23.38
C GLY A 62 4.70 11.22 -22.18
N ILE A 63 3.74 10.33 -22.44
CA ILE A 63 3.12 9.48 -21.40
C ILE A 63 4.18 8.47 -20.91
N PRO A 64 4.39 8.29 -19.60
CA PRO A 64 5.32 7.28 -19.09
C PRO A 64 4.88 5.86 -19.47
N ASN A 65 5.82 4.99 -19.80
CA ASN A 65 5.55 3.63 -20.26
C ASN A 65 4.88 2.71 -19.20
N ASP A 66 4.90 3.07 -17.92
CA ASP A 66 4.17 2.40 -16.84
C ASP A 66 2.71 2.88 -16.70
N ALA A 67 2.27 3.86 -17.49
CA ALA A 67 0.84 4.20 -17.56
C ALA A 67 0.02 3.18 -18.36
N VAL A 68 0.68 2.36 -19.19
CA VAL A 68 0.05 1.38 -20.09
C VAL A 68 0.31 -0.05 -19.63
N THR A 69 -0.35 -1.02 -20.26
CA THR A 69 -0.16 -2.44 -19.97
C THR A 69 1.25 -2.91 -20.38
N ARG A 70 1.73 -4.01 -19.79
CA ARG A 70 3.10 -4.53 -20.01
C ARG A 70 3.44 -4.81 -21.47
N ASP A 71 2.45 -5.26 -22.24
CA ASP A 71 2.53 -5.50 -23.69
C ASP A 71 2.71 -4.21 -24.50
N GLN A 72 2.24 -3.07 -23.97
CA GLN A 72 2.26 -1.79 -24.68
C GLN A 72 3.41 -0.86 -24.30
N LYS A 73 4.25 -1.24 -23.32
CA LYS A 73 5.29 -0.38 -22.75
C LYS A 73 6.39 0.07 -23.74
N HIS A 74 6.46 -0.56 -24.92
CA HIS A 74 7.45 -0.28 -25.97
C HIS A 74 6.86 0.42 -27.21
N HIS A 75 5.63 0.93 -27.10
CA HIS A 75 5.00 1.66 -28.19
C HIS A 75 5.64 3.04 -28.40
N LYS A 76 5.62 3.49 -29.66
CA LYS A 76 6.11 4.81 -30.06
C LYS A 76 5.32 5.91 -29.36
N GLY A 77 6.02 6.89 -28.78
CA GLY A 77 5.42 8.05 -28.11
C GLY A 77 5.25 7.90 -26.60
N LEU A 78 5.71 6.78 -26.03
CA LEU A 78 5.86 6.62 -24.59
C LEU A 78 7.27 7.01 -24.17
N GLU A 79 7.37 7.63 -23.00
CA GLU A 79 8.65 7.94 -22.34
C GLU A 79 9.06 6.73 -21.50
N ASP A 80 10.31 6.27 -21.67
CA ASP A 80 10.82 5.17 -20.86
C ASP A 80 11.22 5.69 -19.48
N THR A 81 10.40 5.39 -18.49
CA THR A 81 10.67 5.74 -17.09
C THR A 81 11.23 4.57 -16.30
N THR A 82 11.54 3.44 -16.95
CA THR A 82 12.22 2.33 -16.28
C THR A 82 13.70 2.67 -16.12
N GLY A 83 14.15 2.79 -14.86
CA GLY A 83 15.56 2.99 -14.57
C GLY A 83 16.39 1.80 -15.06
N LYS A 84 17.71 2.00 -15.14
CA LYS A 84 18.65 0.90 -15.43
C LYS A 84 18.41 -0.24 -14.43
N ASP A 85 18.06 -1.42 -14.95
CA ASP A 85 18.02 -2.63 -14.13
C ASP A 85 19.45 -3.00 -13.73
N PHE A 86 19.74 -2.92 -12.44
CA PHE A 86 21.04 -3.33 -11.88
C PHE A 86 21.09 -4.82 -11.54
N GLY A 87 19.98 -5.54 -11.75
CA GLY A 87 19.80 -6.91 -11.35
C GLY A 87 19.90 -7.10 -9.84
N TYR A 88 19.84 -8.37 -9.41
CA TYR A 88 20.18 -8.71 -8.05
C TYR A 88 21.71 -8.87 -7.92
N PRO A 89 22.33 -8.41 -6.82
CA PRO A 89 23.70 -8.82 -6.55
C PRO A 89 23.76 -10.34 -6.48
N ALA A 90 24.81 -10.97 -6.99
CA ALA A 90 24.90 -12.43 -7.16
C ALA A 90 24.53 -13.26 -5.90
N LYS A 91 24.73 -12.68 -4.71
CA LYS A 91 24.39 -13.28 -3.41
C LYS A 91 22.91 -13.22 -3.00
N ASN A 92 22.10 -12.41 -3.69
CA ASN A 92 20.69 -12.19 -3.41
C ASN A 92 19.82 -12.41 -4.66
N ASP A 93 20.27 -13.20 -5.63
CA ASP A 93 19.46 -13.55 -6.80
C ASP A 93 18.40 -14.59 -6.41
N PRO A 94 17.10 -14.26 -6.43
CA PRO A 94 16.03 -15.19 -6.06
C PRO A 94 15.84 -16.31 -7.11
N SER A 95 16.36 -16.15 -8.33
CA SER A 95 16.32 -17.17 -9.37
C SER A 95 17.40 -18.26 -9.21
N ALA A 96 18.47 -17.97 -8.45
CA ALA A 96 19.57 -18.92 -8.23
C ALA A 96 19.14 -20.21 -7.50
N GLY A 97 17.98 -20.20 -6.82
CA GLY A 97 17.40 -21.37 -6.16
C GLY A 97 16.32 -22.08 -6.96
N VAL A 98 15.85 -21.51 -8.07
CA VAL A 98 14.80 -22.08 -8.92
C VAL A 98 15.49 -22.93 -9.98
N LYS A 99 15.59 -24.23 -9.74
CA LYS A 99 15.94 -25.20 -10.79
C LYS A 99 14.67 -25.42 -11.62
N GLU A 100 14.77 -25.20 -12.93
CA GLU A 100 13.70 -25.54 -13.89
C GLU A 100 13.32 -27.03 -13.85
#